data_AF-A0A7V0LYJ8-F1
#
_entry.id   AF-A0A7V0LYJ8-F1
#
_cell.length_a   1.000
_cell.length_b   1.000
_cell.length_c   1.000
_cell.angle_alpha   90.00
_cell.angle_beta   90.00
_cell.angle_gamma   90.00
#
_symmetry.space_group_name_H-M   'P 1'
#
loop_
_entity.id
_entity.type
_entity.pdbx_description
1 polymer ?
#
loop_
_entity_poly.entity_id
_entity_poly.type
_entity_poly.pdbx_seq_one_letter_code
_entity_poly.pdbx_strand_id
1 'polypeptide(L)'
;MTIKNKITKVKKRDGRIVDFDQEKIIDVVFKALTATNQGDGKKSKTLSDKILNFLNRRFKKDEIPNVEQIQDIVEEVLILENLVKTAKAYILYREQRRKIREAVVYTEESVEALDQYIEELDWEVNENANMAYSLQGLNHYGVALLVKKYWLNKIYPKEIRESVKSGDFHIHNLDTLATYCNGWDLYDLLLKGFRGAATKVESKPAKHLRSALGQLVNFFYTVQGESAGAQAVSDFTTLLAPFIRYDNLDYRQIKQAIQEFLFNCSIPTRVGFQNPFTNITIDVKPSPNFAKQPVIIGGKPQEEIYADFQSEMDMLNKALYECMMEGDAKGRPFHFPIPTVNITKDFPWDNPNLDPLFEASAKYGINYFANYINSEMDPEDARSMCCRLRLDKRELYNRGGGGLFGAGALTGSIGVVTINLPRIGYISKTKKDFFNNLVKIMDLCKESLEIKRKVLEDLMEKGLYPYSRFYLQGAKKTRGRYYGNHFSTIGLVGMNECLLNFIGEDIGSRCGRRFVLEIMNFMRERLVEYQKETENFYNLEATPAESTAYRLCLKDKEKYSD
;
A
#
# COMPACT_ATOMS: atom_id res chain seq x y z
N MET A 1 48.85 -36.79 -5.90
CA MET A 1 49.36 -35.42 -5.70
C MET A 1 48.51 -34.76 -4.63
N THR A 2 49.09 -34.48 -3.46
CA THR A 2 48.40 -33.77 -2.38
C THR A 2 48.22 -32.32 -2.82
N ILE A 3 46.99 -31.92 -3.17
CA ILE A 3 46.70 -30.56 -3.60
C ILE A 3 46.99 -29.62 -2.43
N LYS A 4 47.94 -28.69 -2.64
CA LYS A 4 48.27 -27.68 -1.63
C LYS A 4 47.10 -26.70 -1.53
N ASN A 5 46.35 -26.77 -0.43
CA ASN A 5 45.21 -25.91 -0.18
C ASN A 5 45.67 -24.44 -0.12
N LYS A 6 45.08 -23.58 -0.97
CA LYS A 6 45.34 -22.13 -1.00
C LYS A 6 44.41 -21.37 -0.06
N ILE A 7 43.30 -21.97 0.35
CA ILE A 7 42.30 -21.36 1.22
C ILE A 7 42.63 -21.66 2.68
N THR A 8 43.12 -20.65 3.39
CA THR A 8 43.53 -20.77 4.79
C THR A 8 42.47 -20.25 5.76
N LYS A 9 41.55 -19.38 5.31
CA LYS A 9 40.54 -18.75 6.16
C LYS A 9 39.16 -18.75 5.51
N VAL A 10 38.13 -18.66 6.35
CA VAL A 10 36.71 -18.57 5.96
C VAL A 10 36.03 -17.47 6.75
N LYS A 11 35.25 -16.62 6.07
CA LYS A 11 34.39 -15.63 6.72
C LYS A 11 33.06 -16.28 7.13
N LYS A 12 32.83 -16.37 8.44
CA LYS A 12 31.57 -16.84 9.05
C LYS A 12 30.45 -15.82 8.82
N ARG A 13 29.21 -16.27 9.04
CA ARG A 13 27.99 -15.48 8.80
C ARG A 13 27.86 -14.27 9.73
N ASP A 14 28.46 -14.34 10.91
CA ASP A 14 28.57 -13.25 11.89
C ASP A 14 29.76 -12.31 11.62
N GLY A 15 30.41 -12.45 10.45
CA GLY A 15 31.55 -11.63 10.06
C GLY A 15 32.90 -12.12 10.59
N ARG A 16 32.95 -13.04 11.55
CA ARG A 16 34.20 -13.56 12.11
C ARG A 16 35.00 -14.32 11.05
N ILE A 17 36.31 -14.12 11.03
CA ILE A 17 37.22 -14.86 10.16
C ILE A 17 37.86 -15.98 10.99
N VAL A 18 37.70 -17.21 10.54
CA VAL A 18 38.28 -18.39 11.21
C VAL A 18 39.12 -19.21 10.24
N ASP A 19 39.95 -20.11 10.75
CA ASP A 19 40.75 -21.00 9.92
C ASP A 19 39.86 -21.97 9.13
N PHE A 20 40.28 -22.22 7.88
CA PHE A 20 39.64 -23.19 7.00
C PHE A 20 39.89 -24.61 7.51
N ASP A 21 38.81 -25.40 7.55
CA ASP A 21 38.81 -26.74 8.10
C ASP A 21 38.04 -27.66 7.17
N GLN A 22 38.77 -28.51 6.44
CA GLN A 22 38.21 -29.41 5.44
C GLN A 22 37.32 -30.50 6.05
N GLU A 23 37.57 -30.89 7.31
CA GLU A 23 36.76 -31.91 8.00
C GLU A 23 35.30 -31.48 8.11
N LYS A 24 35.04 -30.17 8.27
CA LYS A 24 33.68 -29.64 8.26
C LYS A 24 32.96 -29.84 6.92
N ILE A 25 33.68 -29.83 5.81
CA ILE A 25 33.10 -30.12 4.49
C ILE A 25 32.82 -31.62 4.37
N ILE A 26 33.76 -32.47 4.82
CA ILE A 26 33.61 -33.93 4.82
C ILE A 26 32.36 -34.32 5.62
N ASP A 27 32.20 -33.79 6.83
CA ASP A 27 31.06 -34.06 7.71
C ASP A 27 29.73 -33.66 7.09
N VAL A 28 29.70 -32.48 6.47
CA VAL A 28 28.48 -31.93 5.87
C VAL A 28 28.07 -32.74 4.63
N VAL A 29 29.02 -33.10 3.78
CA VAL A 29 28.79 -33.95 2.61
C VAL A 29 28.40 -35.37 3.05
N PHE A 30 29.05 -35.92 4.08
CA PHE A 30 28.72 -37.22 4.64
C PHE A 30 27.27 -37.26 5.14
N LYS A 31 26.85 -36.26 5.91
CA LYS A 31 25.46 -36.14 6.38
C LYS A 31 24.45 -36.09 5.23
N ALA A 32 24.76 -35.35 4.15
CA ALA A 32 23.89 -35.27 2.99
C ALA A 32 23.79 -36.61 2.23
N LEU A 33 24.92 -37.30 2.03
CA LEU A 33 24.97 -38.62 1.39
C LEU A 33 24.21 -39.68 2.19
N THR A 34 24.39 -39.69 3.51
CA THR A 34 23.71 -40.61 4.43
C THR A 34 22.20 -40.36 4.43
N ALA A 35 21.77 -39.10 4.49
CA ALA A 35 20.35 -38.75 4.45
C ALA A 35 19.62 -39.18 3.15
N THR A 36 20.37 -39.42 2.08
CA THR A 36 19.82 -39.86 0.79
C THR A 36 20.11 -41.31 0.43
N ASN A 37 20.85 -42.03 1.29
CA ASN A 37 21.38 -43.38 1.05
C ASN A 37 22.21 -43.49 -0.24
N GLN A 38 23.07 -42.49 -0.53
CA GLN A 38 23.84 -42.40 -1.79
C GLN A 38 25.37 -42.41 -1.63
N GLY A 39 25.88 -42.66 -0.42
CA GLY A 39 27.32 -42.72 -0.20
C GLY A 39 27.75 -43.21 1.17
N ASP A 40 29.06 -43.36 1.32
CA ASP A 40 29.78 -43.78 2.52
C ASP A 40 30.84 -42.74 2.92
N GLY A 41 31.58 -42.98 4.00
CA GLY A 41 32.64 -42.08 4.48
C GLY A 41 33.82 -41.94 3.51
N LYS A 42 34.03 -42.90 2.60
CA LYS A 42 35.10 -42.80 1.57
C LYS A 42 34.67 -41.85 0.45
N LYS A 43 33.40 -41.91 0.05
CA LYS A 43 32.82 -41.04 -0.97
C LYS A 43 32.73 -39.58 -0.52
N SER A 44 32.40 -39.31 0.76
CA SER A 44 32.40 -37.95 1.29
C SER A 44 33.78 -37.30 1.27
N LYS A 45 34.83 -38.04 1.61
CA LYS A 45 36.22 -37.56 1.52
C LYS A 45 36.63 -37.24 0.08
N THR A 46 36.32 -38.14 -0.84
CA THR A 46 36.60 -37.94 -2.28
C THR A 46 35.89 -36.70 -2.84
N LEU A 47 34.63 -36.48 -2.46
CA LEU A 47 33.87 -35.29 -2.86
C LEU A 47 34.41 -34.01 -2.21
N SER A 48 34.84 -34.08 -0.94
CA SER A 48 35.49 -32.96 -0.26
C SER A 48 36.78 -32.52 -0.97
N ASP A 49 37.60 -33.47 -1.43
CA ASP A 49 38.80 -33.16 -2.21
C ASP A 49 38.46 -32.48 -3.54
N LYS A 50 37.35 -32.86 -4.18
CA LYS A 50 36.83 -32.17 -5.38
C LYS A 50 36.35 -30.76 -5.05
N ILE A 51 35.58 -30.58 -3.98
CA ILE A 51 35.15 -29.24 -3.51
C ILE A 51 36.36 -28.35 -3.22
N LEU A 52 37.41 -28.89 -2.60
CA LEU A 52 38.65 -28.18 -2.35
C LEU A 52 39.34 -27.74 -3.64
N ASN A 53 39.33 -28.59 -4.68
CA ASN A 53 39.85 -28.23 -5.99
C ASN A 53 39.07 -27.08 -6.64
N PHE A 54 37.74 -27.09 -6.55
CA PHE A 54 36.91 -25.99 -7.05
C PHE A 54 37.17 -24.69 -6.28
N LEU A 55 37.26 -24.74 -4.95
CA LEU A 55 37.61 -23.60 -4.11
C LEU A 55 38.97 -22.99 -4.53
N ASN A 56 39.99 -23.82 -4.69
CA ASN A 56 41.35 -23.38 -5.08
C ASN A 56 41.46 -22.84 -6.52
N ARG A 57 40.46 -23.14 -7.37
CA ARG A 57 40.35 -22.59 -8.72
C ARG A 57 39.58 -21.27 -8.74
N ARG A 58 38.54 -21.15 -7.91
CA ARG A 58 37.61 -20.01 -7.93
C ARG A 58 38.10 -18.81 -7.13
N PHE A 59 38.86 -19.05 -6.06
CA PHE A 59 39.35 -18.00 -5.17
C PHE A 59 40.87 -17.82 -5.31
N LYS A 60 41.32 -16.56 -5.26
CA LYS A 60 42.76 -16.23 -5.22
C LYS A 60 43.35 -16.54 -3.83
N LYS A 61 44.68 -16.59 -3.73
CA LYS A 61 45.40 -16.99 -2.49
C LYS A 61 45.04 -16.14 -1.26
N ASP A 62 44.71 -14.87 -1.48
CA ASP A 62 44.39 -13.91 -0.40
C ASP A 62 42.89 -13.60 -0.30
N GLU A 63 42.07 -14.28 -1.11
CA GLU A 63 40.62 -14.08 -1.13
C GLU A 63 39.97 -15.02 -0.11
N ILE A 64 39.21 -14.46 0.83
CA ILE A 64 38.58 -15.21 1.91
C ILE A 64 37.14 -15.56 1.50
N PRO A 65 36.83 -16.82 1.14
CA PRO A 65 35.46 -17.20 0.83
C PRO A 65 34.57 -17.10 2.07
N ASN A 66 33.32 -16.69 1.86
CA ASN A 66 32.30 -16.76 2.88
C ASN A 66 31.63 -18.14 2.90
N VAL A 67 30.93 -18.46 4.00
CA VAL A 67 30.28 -19.77 4.16
C VAL A 67 29.29 -20.08 3.03
N GLU A 68 28.54 -19.10 2.53
CA GLU A 68 27.54 -19.33 1.46
C GLU A 68 28.22 -19.74 0.14
N GLN A 69 29.32 -19.07 -0.22
CA GLN A 69 30.11 -19.42 -1.41
C GLN A 69 30.67 -20.84 -1.36
N ILE A 70 31.10 -21.30 -0.18
CA ILE A 70 31.55 -22.69 0.01
C ILE A 70 30.38 -23.65 -0.17
N GLN A 71 29.20 -23.32 0.37
CA GLN A 71 28.00 -24.14 0.22
C GLN A 71 27.52 -24.22 -1.23
N ASP A 72 27.59 -23.12 -1.99
CA ASP A 72 27.25 -23.09 -3.41
C ASP A 72 28.15 -24.04 -4.22
N ILE A 73 29.45 -24.09 -3.89
CA ILE A 73 30.38 -25.04 -4.52
C ILE A 73 30.07 -26.48 -4.11
N VAL A 74 29.65 -26.74 -2.87
CA VAL A 74 29.19 -28.08 -2.45
C VAL A 74 27.99 -28.52 -3.29
N GLU A 75 27.02 -27.63 -3.52
CA GLU A 75 25.86 -27.90 -4.37
C GLU A 75 26.28 -28.20 -5.82
N GLU A 76 27.14 -27.37 -6.39
CA GLU A 76 27.68 -27.53 -7.74
C GLU A 76 28.38 -28.89 -7.92
N VAL A 77 29.27 -29.25 -6.99
CA VAL A 77 30.00 -30.53 -7.05
C VAL A 77 29.06 -31.73 -6.90
N LEU A 78 28.06 -31.67 -6.01
CA LEU A 78 27.08 -32.75 -5.89
C LEU A 78 26.28 -32.96 -7.19
N ILE A 79 25.93 -31.88 -7.89
CA ILE A 79 25.23 -31.96 -9.18
C ILE A 79 26.16 -32.54 -10.26
N LEU A 80 27.39 -32.04 -10.38
CA LEU A 80 28.38 -32.51 -11.37
C LEU A 80 28.71 -34.00 -11.21
N GLU A 81 28.63 -34.51 -9.98
CA GLU A 81 28.88 -35.92 -9.66
C GLU A 81 27.62 -36.80 -9.80
N ASN A 82 26.59 -36.27 -10.46
CA ASN A 82 25.31 -36.94 -10.71
C ASN A 82 24.57 -37.36 -9.43
N LEU A 83 24.81 -36.65 -8.31
CA LEU A 83 24.15 -36.86 -7.02
C LEU A 83 22.99 -35.88 -6.83
N VAL A 84 22.11 -35.79 -7.83
CA VAL A 84 21.01 -34.81 -7.89
C VAL A 84 20.09 -34.90 -6.65
N LYS A 85 19.81 -36.12 -6.17
CA LYS A 85 18.97 -36.32 -4.98
C LYS A 85 19.68 -35.85 -3.70
N THR A 86 20.98 -36.11 -3.53
CA THR A 86 21.80 -35.55 -2.44
C THR A 86 21.88 -34.02 -2.51
N ALA A 87 22.09 -33.45 -3.70
CA ALA A 87 22.13 -32.00 -3.90
C ALA A 87 20.79 -31.35 -3.49
N LYS A 88 19.65 -31.91 -3.92
CA LYS A 88 18.32 -31.40 -3.54
C LYS A 88 18.08 -31.48 -2.03
N ALA A 89 18.44 -32.59 -1.39
CA ALA A 89 18.31 -32.73 0.06
C ALA A 89 19.20 -31.73 0.82
N TYR A 90 20.42 -31.51 0.31
CA TYR A 90 21.37 -30.53 0.87
C TYR A 90 20.83 -29.09 0.77
N ILE A 91 20.32 -28.69 -0.39
CA ILE A 91 19.69 -27.38 -0.63
C ILE A 91 18.51 -27.18 0.34
N LEU A 92 17.62 -28.16 0.46
CA LEU A 92 16.46 -28.09 1.36
C LEU A 92 16.87 -28.00 2.84
N TYR A 93 17.89 -28.74 3.26
CA TYR A 93 18.43 -28.67 4.62
C TYR A 93 19.05 -27.30 4.93
N ARG A 94 19.82 -26.74 3.98
CA ARG A 94 20.40 -25.39 4.09
C ARG A 94 19.30 -24.35 4.23
N GLU A 95 18.26 -24.44 3.41
CA GLU A 95 17.07 -23.59 3.46
C GLU A 95 16.35 -23.70 4.81
N GLN A 96 16.11 -24.91 5.31
CA GLN A 96 15.47 -25.12 6.61
C GLN A 96 16.31 -24.52 7.77
N ARG A 97 17.63 -24.75 7.75
CA ARG A 97 18.53 -24.16 8.75
C ARG A 97 18.63 -22.64 8.62
N ARG A 98 18.49 -22.09 7.41
CA ARG A 98 18.40 -20.64 7.19
C ARG A 98 17.14 -20.09 7.86
N LYS A 99 15.97 -20.70 7.59
CA LYS A 99 14.69 -20.33 8.21
C LYS A 99 14.73 -20.40 9.74
N ILE A 100 15.34 -21.44 10.32
CA ILE A 100 15.49 -21.54 11.79
C ILE A 100 16.33 -20.39 12.34
N ARG A 101 17.46 -20.05 11.70
CA ARG A 101 18.32 -18.94 12.15
C ARG A 101 17.62 -17.59 12.00
N GLU A 102 16.96 -17.38 10.86
CA GLU A 102 16.13 -16.21 10.62
C GLU A 102 15.09 -16.06 11.73
N ALA A 103 14.40 -17.14 12.12
CA ALA A 103 13.42 -17.11 13.22
C ALA A 103 14.01 -16.71 14.58
N VAL A 104 15.21 -17.18 14.95
CA VAL A 104 15.87 -16.81 16.22
C VAL A 104 16.24 -15.32 16.23
N VAL A 105 16.89 -14.84 15.17
CA VAL A 105 17.24 -13.41 15.01
C VAL A 105 15.98 -12.55 15.05
N TYR A 106 14.89 -12.99 14.42
CA TYR A 106 13.64 -12.26 14.47
C TYR A 106 13.07 -12.16 15.88
N THR A 107 13.30 -13.16 16.73
CA THR A 107 12.77 -13.15 18.10
C THR A 107 13.56 -12.13 18.93
N GLU A 108 14.89 -12.14 18.84
CA GLU A 108 15.76 -11.17 19.54
C GLU A 108 15.49 -9.74 19.06
N GLU A 109 15.47 -9.49 17.75
CA GLU A 109 15.15 -8.17 17.18
C GLU A 109 13.75 -7.67 17.58
N SER A 110 12.78 -8.57 17.76
CA SER A 110 11.43 -8.16 18.17
C SER A 110 11.37 -7.76 19.65
N VAL A 111 12.18 -8.39 20.50
CA VAL A 111 12.30 -8.01 21.92
C VAL A 111 13.02 -6.67 22.03
N GLU A 112 14.15 -6.50 21.34
CA GLU A 112 14.89 -5.24 21.32
C GLU A 112 14.04 -4.07 20.80
N ALA A 113 13.23 -4.28 19.77
CA ALA A 113 12.35 -3.25 19.24
C ALA A 113 11.24 -2.86 20.24
N LEU A 114 10.72 -3.81 21.03
CA LEU A 114 9.77 -3.50 22.10
C LEU A 114 10.44 -2.68 23.21
N ASP A 115 11.67 -3.04 23.61
CA ASP A 115 12.44 -2.29 24.60
C ASP A 115 12.72 -0.87 24.11
N GLN A 116 13.13 -0.68 22.85
CA GLN A 116 13.35 0.64 22.24
C GLN A 116 12.09 1.50 22.21
N TYR A 117 10.92 0.91 21.94
CA TYR A 117 9.65 1.64 22.02
C TYR A 117 9.35 2.08 23.46
N ILE A 118 9.53 1.19 24.44
CA ILE A 118 9.28 1.47 25.87
C ILE A 118 10.20 2.57 26.39
N GLU A 119 11.45 2.59 25.93
CA GLU A 119 12.44 3.61 26.30
C GLU A 119 12.32 4.91 25.47
N GLU A 120 11.35 5.00 24.55
CA GLU A 120 11.15 6.13 23.61
C GLU A 120 12.39 6.45 22.75
N LEU A 121 13.23 5.45 22.47
CA LEU A 121 14.50 5.62 21.76
C LEU A 121 14.41 5.46 20.24
N ASP A 122 13.32 4.88 19.72
CA ASP A 122 13.14 4.68 18.28
C ASP A 122 12.48 5.92 17.63
N TRP A 123 13.22 6.57 16.73
CA TRP A 123 12.72 7.72 15.98
C TRP A 123 11.56 7.36 15.04
N GLU A 124 11.42 6.09 14.60
CA GLU A 124 10.27 5.64 13.80
C GLU A 124 8.93 5.77 14.58
N VAL A 125 8.98 5.82 15.92
CA VAL A 125 7.81 6.12 16.77
C VAL A 125 7.29 7.54 16.53
N ASN A 126 8.18 8.48 16.23
CA ASN A 126 7.83 9.87 15.90
C ASN A 126 7.47 10.07 14.40
N GLU A 127 7.67 9.06 13.55
CA GLU A 127 7.40 9.13 12.09
C GLU A 127 5.89 9.18 11.80
N ASN A 128 5.08 8.52 12.62
CA ASN A 128 3.63 8.52 12.47
C ASN A 128 3.02 9.57 13.41
N ALA A 129 2.75 10.78 12.88
CA ALA A 129 2.17 11.89 13.64
C ALA A 129 0.82 11.56 14.31
N ASN A 130 0.16 10.47 13.91
CA ASN A 130 -1.09 9.99 14.50
C ASN A 130 -0.88 8.97 15.64
N MET A 131 0.34 8.45 15.87
CA MET A 131 0.64 7.53 16.98
C MET A 131 1.24 8.27 18.16
N ALA A 132 0.65 8.05 19.34
CA ALA A 132 1.21 8.50 20.61
C ALA A 132 1.79 7.31 21.39
N TYR A 133 2.84 7.58 22.17
CA TYR A 133 3.38 6.61 23.13
C TYR A 133 2.25 6.12 24.05
N SER A 134 1.91 4.85 23.86
CA SER A 134 0.77 4.20 24.50
C SER A 134 0.87 2.69 24.34
N LEU A 135 0.12 1.95 25.17
CA LEU A 135 0.00 0.50 25.06
C LEU A 135 -0.58 0.05 23.70
N GLN A 136 -1.55 0.79 23.16
CA GLN A 136 -2.11 0.49 21.84
C GLN A 136 -1.09 0.75 20.73
N GLY A 137 -0.26 1.79 20.89
CA GLY A 137 0.85 2.05 19.97
C GLY A 137 1.90 0.93 20.00
N LEU A 138 2.25 0.42 21.19
CA LEU A 138 3.16 -0.71 21.36
C LEU A 138 2.63 -1.97 20.66
N ASN A 139 1.35 -2.30 20.89
CA ASN A 139 0.71 -3.45 20.25
C ASN A 139 0.72 -3.34 18.72
N HIS A 140 0.44 -2.14 18.19
CA HIS A 140 0.50 -1.90 16.75
C HIS A 140 1.92 -2.07 16.21
N TYR A 141 2.90 -1.46 16.88
CA TYR A 141 4.30 -1.48 16.49
C TYR A 141 4.87 -2.91 16.41
N GLY A 142 4.64 -3.73 17.45
CA GLY A 142 5.08 -5.14 17.45
C GLY A 142 4.47 -5.96 16.31
N VAL A 143 3.16 -5.80 16.05
CA VAL A 143 2.48 -6.47 14.93
C VAL A 143 3.01 -5.98 13.58
N ALA A 144 3.20 -4.68 13.43
CA ALA A 144 3.71 -4.06 12.20
C ALA A 144 5.08 -4.64 11.80
N LEU A 145 6.01 -4.76 12.76
CA LEU A 145 7.32 -5.35 12.54
C LEU A 145 7.22 -6.81 12.07
N LEU A 146 6.36 -7.60 12.72
CA LEU A 146 6.17 -9.01 12.38
C LEU A 146 5.57 -9.17 10.98
N VAL A 147 4.57 -8.37 10.63
CA VAL A 147 3.92 -8.42 9.31
C VAL A 147 4.87 -7.95 8.21
N LYS A 148 5.68 -6.90 8.46
CA LYS A 148 6.72 -6.44 7.52
C LYS A 148 7.74 -7.54 7.23
N LYS A 149 8.22 -8.24 8.28
CA LYS A 149 9.11 -9.40 8.14
C LYS A 149 8.44 -10.54 7.38
N TYR A 150 7.17 -10.81 7.63
CA TYR A 150 6.40 -11.83 6.93
C TYR A 150 6.31 -11.53 5.41
N TRP A 151 5.98 -10.30 5.04
CA TRP A 151 5.98 -9.86 3.64
C TRP A 151 7.35 -10.07 2.99
N LEU A 152 8.40 -9.51 3.55
CA LEU A 152 9.73 -9.48 2.93
C LEU A 152 10.39 -10.86 2.85
N ASN A 153 10.20 -11.72 3.85
CA ASN A 153 10.96 -12.96 3.96
C ASN A 153 10.16 -14.19 3.52
N LYS A 154 8.83 -14.16 3.61
CA LYS A 154 7.98 -15.31 3.25
C LYS A 154 7.19 -15.11 1.97
N ILE A 155 6.75 -13.89 1.66
CA ILE A 155 5.93 -13.63 0.47
C ILE A 155 6.80 -13.18 -0.70
N TYR A 156 7.62 -12.14 -0.51
CA TYR A 156 8.37 -11.55 -1.61
C TYR A 156 9.63 -12.34 -1.95
N PRO A 157 9.95 -12.45 -3.26
CA PRO A 157 11.20 -13.03 -3.71
C PRO A 157 12.39 -12.16 -3.30
N LYS A 158 13.59 -12.73 -3.43
CA LYS A 158 14.84 -12.12 -2.96
C LYS A 158 15.09 -10.77 -3.62
N GLU A 159 14.83 -10.66 -4.91
CA GLU A 159 15.07 -9.48 -5.75
C GLU A 159 14.29 -8.28 -5.24
N ILE A 160 13.01 -8.47 -4.92
CA ILE A 160 12.16 -7.43 -4.34
C ILE A 160 12.65 -7.06 -2.94
N ARG A 161 12.94 -8.05 -2.08
CA ARG A 161 13.42 -7.80 -0.71
C ARG A 161 14.72 -6.99 -0.70
N GLU A 162 15.70 -7.34 -1.54
CA GLU A 162 16.97 -6.62 -1.60
C GLU A 162 16.80 -5.21 -2.17
N SER A 163 15.90 -5.01 -3.13
CA SER A 163 15.61 -3.68 -3.68
C SER A 163 14.95 -2.76 -2.64
N VAL A 164 14.01 -3.29 -1.85
CA VAL A 164 13.43 -2.56 -0.71
C VAL A 164 14.49 -2.24 0.36
N LYS A 165 15.32 -3.23 0.70
CA LYS A 165 16.37 -3.05 1.72
C LYS A 165 17.40 -2.01 1.30
N SER A 166 17.80 -2.02 0.04
CA SER A 166 18.81 -1.11 -0.52
C SER A 166 18.29 0.29 -0.85
N GLY A 167 16.97 0.50 -0.88
CA GLY A 167 16.35 1.79 -1.15
C GLY A 167 16.20 2.11 -2.63
N ASP A 168 16.20 1.11 -3.51
CA ASP A 168 15.92 1.30 -4.94
C ASP A 168 14.45 1.71 -5.17
N PHE A 169 13.55 1.20 -4.33
CA PHE A 169 12.15 1.63 -4.21
C PHE A 169 11.62 1.36 -2.79
N HIS A 170 10.46 1.95 -2.47
CA HIS A 170 9.76 1.75 -1.20
C HIS A 170 8.39 1.11 -1.44
N ILE A 171 8.10 -0.01 -0.75
CA ILE A 171 6.75 -0.59 -0.72
C ILE A 171 6.01 -0.02 0.49
N HIS A 172 4.91 0.68 0.23
CA HIS A 172 4.10 1.29 1.28
C HIS A 172 3.28 0.26 2.03
N ASN A 173 3.06 0.55 3.32
CA ASN A 173 2.23 -0.21 4.25
C ASN A 173 2.52 -1.71 4.34
N LEU A 174 3.80 -2.06 4.51
CA LEU A 174 4.20 -3.44 4.83
C LEU A 174 3.87 -3.84 6.28
N ASP A 175 3.43 -2.89 7.12
CA ASP A 175 2.95 -3.13 8.49
C ASP A 175 1.62 -3.91 8.55
N THR A 176 0.87 -3.97 7.45
CA THR A 176 -0.45 -4.59 7.42
C THR A 176 -0.55 -5.62 6.27
N LEU A 177 -1.23 -6.75 6.52
CA LEU A 177 -1.55 -7.78 5.52
C LEU A 177 -2.87 -7.45 4.82
N ALA A 178 -2.94 -6.29 4.17
CA ALA A 178 -4.17 -5.77 3.55
C ALA A 178 -3.89 -4.85 2.35
N THR A 179 -4.96 -4.35 1.72
CA THR A 179 -4.87 -3.36 0.64
C THR A 179 -4.38 -2.01 1.16
N TYR A 180 -3.95 -1.14 0.24
CA TYR A 180 -3.52 0.22 0.60
C TYR A 180 -4.72 1.08 0.97
N CYS A 181 -5.68 1.28 0.07
CA CYS A 181 -6.85 2.12 0.33
C CYS A 181 -8.08 1.58 -0.38
N ASN A 182 -9.25 1.98 0.10
CA ASN A 182 -10.54 1.59 -0.47
C ASN A 182 -11.51 2.77 -0.46
N GLY A 183 -12.22 2.96 -1.56
CA GLY A 183 -13.42 3.76 -1.60
C GLY A 183 -14.64 2.87 -1.78
N TRP A 184 -15.67 3.17 -1.00
CA TRP A 184 -16.84 2.36 -0.77
C TRP A 184 -18.09 3.02 -1.35
N ASP A 185 -19.08 2.18 -1.65
CA ASP A 185 -20.38 2.65 -2.12
C ASP A 185 -21.31 2.90 -0.93
N LEU A 186 -21.55 4.17 -0.59
CA LEU A 186 -22.49 4.54 0.45
C LEU A 186 -23.92 4.11 0.10
N TYR A 187 -24.28 4.09 -1.19
CA TYR A 187 -25.59 3.62 -1.63
C TYR A 187 -25.80 2.15 -1.27
N ASP A 188 -24.75 1.32 -1.42
CA ASP A 188 -24.79 -0.09 -1.03
C ASP A 188 -24.98 -0.27 0.48
N LEU A 189 -24.34 0.58 1.29
CA LEU A 189 -24.56 0.62 2.74
C LEU A 189 -25.99 1.05 3.08
N LEU A 190 -26.59 2.01 2.34
CA LEU A 190 -27.97 2.43 2.56
C LEU A 190 -29.00 1.38 2.11
N LEU A 191 -28.66 0.56 1.11
CA LEU A 191 -29.52 -0.53 0.64
C LEU A 191 -29.43 -1.77 1.53
N LYS A 192 -28.22 -2.14 1.95
CA LYS A 192 -27.96 -3.37 2.70
C LYS A 192 -27.89 -3.12 4.21
N GLY A 193 -27.58 -1.94 4.69
CA GLY A 193 -27.23 -1.73 6.10
C GLY A 193 -25.92 -2.41 6.47
N PHE A 194 -25.47 -2.17 7.70
CA PHE A 194 -24.16 -2.64 8.16
C PHE A 194 -24.12 -4.14 8.52
N ARG A 195 -23.52 -4.97 7.66
CA ARG A 195 -23.45 -6.44 7.83
C ARG A 195 -22.21 -7.08 7.18
N GLY A 196 -22.07 -8.42 7.26
CA GLY A 196 -21.09 -9.19 6.47
C GLY A 196 -20.22 -10.17 7.26
N ALA A 197 -20.14 -10.02 8.58
CA ALA A 197 -19.41 -10.94 9.45
C ALA A 197 -20.39 -11.83 10.22
N ALA A 198 -20.52 -13.09 9.80
CA ALA A 198 -21.56 -14.03 10.27
C ALA A 198 -21.63 -14.23 11.81
N THR A 199 -20.53 -14.00 12.54
CA THR A 199 -20.47 -14.16 14.00
C THR A 199 -20.65 -12.85 14.77
N LYS A 200 -20.96 -11.75 14.08
CA LYS A 200 -21.06 -10.40 14.65
C LYS A 200 -22.48 -9.86 14.48
N VAL A 201 -22.79 -8.80 15.25
CA VAL A 201 -24.06 -8.10 15.15
C VAL A 201 -24.17 -7.41 13.79
N GLU A 202 -25.34 -7.48 13.18
CA GLU A 202 -25.66 -6.84 11.91
C GLU A 202 -26.80 -5.83 12.09
N SER A 203 -26.78 -4.75 11.30
CA SER A 203 -27.81 -3.73 11.26
C SER A 203 -28.63 -3.82 9.98
N LYS A 204 -29.94 -3.56 10.10
CA LYS A 204 -30.79 -3.31 8.94
C LYS A 204 -30.47 -1.93 8.33
N PRO A 205 -30.84 -1.70 7.06
CA PRO A 205 -30.77 -0.39 6.43
C PRO A 205 -31.33 0.75 7.31
N ALA A 206 -30.62 1.87 7.36
CA ALA A 206 -31.00 3.01 8.18
C ALA A 206 -32.31 3.66 7.67
N LYS A 207 -33.17 4.06 8.60
CA LYS A 207 -34.43 4.79 8.32
C LYS A 207 -34.38 6.27 8.70
N HIS A 208 -33.37 6.67 9.47
CA HIS A 208 -33.22 8.01 10.03
C HIS A 208 -31.78 8.51 9.81
N LEU A 209 -31.59 9.82 9.68
CA LEU A 209 -30.30 10.45 9.37
C LEU A 209 -29.22 10.04 10.38
N ARG A 210 -29.53 10.13 11.68
CA ARG A 210 -28.58 9.75 12.75
C ARG A 210 -28.17 8.29 12.66
N SER A 211 -29.11 7.39 12.33
CA SER A 211 -28.79 5.97 12.15
C SER A 211 -27.94 5.73 10.92
N ALA A 212 -28.13 6.48 9.83
CA ALA A 212 -27.30 6.39 8.63
C ALA A 212 -25.87 6.86 8.89
N LEU A 213 -25.71 8.02 9.54
CA LEU A 213 -24.41 8.56 9.95
C LEU A 213 -23.70 7.62 10.93
N GLY A 214 -24.40 7.10 11.94
CA GLY A 214 -23.83 6.15 12.90
C GLY A 214 -23.41 4.82 12.25
N GLN A 215 -24.19 4.30 11.29
CA GLN A 215 -23.77 3.13 10.51
C GLN A 215 -22.54 3.42 9.66
N LEU A 216 -22.44 4.60 9.05
CA LEU A 216 -21.27 5.00 8.26
C LEU A 216 -20.01 5.14 9.12
N VAL A 217 -20.11 5.70 10.32
CA VAL A 217 -19.02 5.73 11.31
C VAL A 217 -18.55 4.30 11.60
N ASN A 218 -19.46 3.42 12.02
CA ASN A 218 -19.13 2.02 12.34
C ASN A 218 -18.52 1.30 11.14
N PHE A 219 -19.04 1.57 9.94
CA PHE A 219 -18.52 1.05 8.70
C PHE A 219 -17.06 1.48 8.51
N PHE A 220 -16.75 2.78 8.55
CA PHE A 220 -15.38 3.29 8.39
C PHE A 220 -14.39 2.65 9.35
N TYR A 221 -14.70 2.60 10.65
CA TYR A 221 -13.82 1.97 11.64
C TYR A 221 -13.59 0.49 11.37
N THR A 222 -14.63 -0.21 10.93
CA THR A 222 -14.56 -1.65 10.70
C THR A 222 -13.72 -1.97 9.46
N VAL A 223 -14.00 -1.31 8.33
CA VAL A 223 -13.28 -1.58 7.06
C VAL A 223 -11.85 -1.03 7.07
N GLN A 224 -11.57 0.00 7.88
CA GLN A 224 -10.22 0.44 8.20
C GLN A 224 -9.40 -0.64 8.94
N GLY A 225 -10.05 -1.56 9.66
CA GLY A 225 -9.38 -2.73 10.25
C GLY A 225 -8.94 -3.77 9.21
N GLU A 226 -9.47 -3.69 7.99
CA GLU A 226 -9.20 -4.62 6.88
C GLU A 226 -8.39 -3.94 5.74
N SER A 227 -7.83 -2.76 5.99
CA SER A 227 -7.01 -2.01 5.02
C SER A 227 -6.07 -0.99 5.68
N ALA A 228 -4.98 -0.64 5.03
CA ALA A 228 -3.91 0.14 5.69
C ALA A 228 -4.21 1.64 5.78
N GLY A 229 -4.72 2.22 4.69
CA GLY A 229 -4.86 3.65 4.44
C GLY A 229 -6.32 4.09 4.31
N ALA A 230 -6.59 5.06 3.43
CA ALA A 230 -7.84 5.81 3.43
C ALA A 230 -9.10 4.98 3.14
N GLN A 231 -10.18 5.31 3.85
CA GLN A 231 -11.56 4.88 3.57
C GLN A 231 -12.37 6.04 3.02
N ALA A 232 -12.78 5.94 1.76
CA ALA A 232 -13.55 6.99 1.10
C ALA A 232 -15.00 6.57 0.88
N VAL A 233 -15.93 7.53 0.94
CA VAL A 233 -17.23 7.41 0.26
C VAL A 233 -17.46 8.61 -0.64
N SER A 234 -18.17 8.39 -1.72
CA SER A 234 -18.65 9.44 -2.61
C SER A 234 -20.14 9.69 -2.42
N ASP A 235 -20.62 10.78 -3.04
CA ASP A 235 -22.03 11.18 -3.04
C ASP A 235 -22.61 11.39 -1.63
N PHE A 236 -21.78 11.81 -0.67
CA PHE A 236 -22.15 11.88 0.74
C PHE A 236 -23.38 12.76 0.94
N THR A 237 -23.35 13.96 0.35
CA THR A 237 -24.44 14.93 0.47
C THR A 237 -25.67 14.46 -0.30
N THR A 238 -25.50 14.01 -1.54
CA THR A 238 -26.62 13.53 -2.37
C THR A 238 -27.38 12.40 -1.69
N LEU A 239 -26.66 11.41 -1.15
CA LEU A 239 -27.27 10.19 -0.60
C LEU A 239 -27.90 10.38 0.78
N LEU A 240 -27.40 11.32 1.59
CA LEU A 240 -27.88 11.54 2.96
C LEU A 240 -28.90 12.67 3.10
N ALA A 241 -28.92 13.64 2.19
CA ALA A 241 -29.85 14.77 2.24
C ALA A 241 -31.33 14.35 2.35
N PRO A 242 -31.83 13.30 1.67
CA PRO A 242 -33.24 12.95 1.75
C PRO A 242 -33.72 12.56 3.15
N PHE A 243 -32.85 12.01 4.00
CA PHE A 243 -33.21 11.69 5.38
C PHE A 243 -33.65 12.92 6.17
N ILE A 244 -33.17 14.12 5.82
CA ILE A 244 -33.55 15.38 6.47
C ILE A 244 -35.05 15.65 6.31
N ARG A 245 -35.55 15.52 5.08
CA ARG A 245 -36.98 15.72 4.76
C ARG A 245 -37.84 14.62 5.38
N TYR A 246 -37.40 13.37 5.24
CA TYR A 246 -38.14 12.20 5.74
C TYR A 246 -38.23 12.15 7.28
N ASP A 247 -37.22 12.66 7.98
CA ASP A 247 -37.23 12.80 9.43
C ASP A 247 -37.87 14.14 9.90
N ASN A 248 -38.24 15.02 8.96
CA ASN A 248 -38.75 16.37 9.22
C ASN A 248 -37.85 17.18 10.18
N LEU A 249 -36.55 17.20 9.88
CA LEU A 249 -35.54 17.83 10.75
C LEU A 249 -35.45 19.34 10.52
N ASP A 250 -35.35 20.08 11.62
CA ASP A 250 -34.92 21.48 11.58
C ASP A 250 -33.38 21.61 11.50
N TYR A 251 -32.90 22.81 11.18
CA TYR A 251 -31.46 23.07 11.02
C TYR A 251 -30.64 22.76 12.29
N ARG A 252 -31.20 22.99 13.48
CA ARG A 252 -30.51 22.70 14.75
C ARG A 252 -30.31 21.20 14.92
N GLN A 253 -31.30 20.40 14.56
CA GLN A 253 -31.23 18.94 14.59
C GLN A 253 -30.24 18.40 13.55
N ILE A 254 -30.21 18.97 12.34
CA ILE A 254 -29.22 18.63 11.29
C ILE A 254 -27.81 18.91 11.81
N LYS A 255 -27.55 20.11 12.32
CA LYS A 255 -26.26 20.51 12.86
C LYS A 255 -25.81 19.61 14.01
N GLN A 256 -26.73 19.26 14.92
CA GLN A 256 -26.42 18.33 16.01
C GLN A 256 -26.03 16.93 15.50
N ALA A 257 -26.71 16.40 14.49
CA ALA A 257 -26.41 15.10 13.92
C ALA A 257 -25.04 15.08 13.22
N ILE A 258 -24.68 16.18 12.54
CA ILE A 258 -23.39 16.31 11.87
C ILE A 258 -22.24 16.54 12.86
N GLN A 259 -22.47 17.33 13.90
CA GLN A 259 -21.53 17.43 15.01
C GLN A 259 -21.24 16.05 15.61
N GLU A 260 -22.29 15.27 15.91
CA GLU A 260 -22.15 13.89 16.42
C GLU A 260 -21.33 13.02 15.45
N PHE A 261 -21.61 13.08 14.15
CA PHE A 261 -20.84 12.36 13.13
C PHE A 261 -19.36 12.73 13.10
N LEU A 262 -19.03 14.03 13.10
CA LEU A 262 -17.65 14.52 13.04
C LEU A 262 -16.84 14.12 14.28
N PHE A 263 -17.42 14.24 15.48
CA PHE A 263 -16.76 13.78 16.70
C PHE A 263 -16.49 12.27 16.63
N ASN A 264 -17.47 11.47 16.24
CA ASN A 264 -17.29 10.02 16.15
C ASN A 264 -16.24 9.62 15.10
N CYS A 265 -16.11 10.37 13.99
CA CYS A 265 -15.02 10.15 13.02
C CYS A 265 -13.64 10.60 13.53
N SER A 266 -13.58 11.51 14.49
CA SER A 266 -12.35 12.19 14.92
C SER A 266 -11.81 11.74 16.28
N ILE A 267 -12.52 10.85 17.00
CA ILE A 267 -12.03 10.28 18.27
C ILE A 267 -11.12 9.08 17.97
N PRO A 268 -9.86 9.07 18.45
CA PRO A 268 -8.89 8.04 18.10
C PRO A 268 -9.15 6.72 18.83
N THR A 269 -10.06 5.91 18.29
CA THR A 269 -10.41 4.59 18.85
C THR A 269 -9.74 3.41 18.13
N ARG A 270 -8.92 3.67 17.10
CA ARG A 270 -8.14 2.64 16.38
C ARG A 270 -7.06 2.04 17.26
N VAL A 271 -6.66 0.80 16.95
CA VAL A 271 -5.36 0.25 17.36
C VAL A 271 -4.25 1.24 16.99
N GLY A 272 -3.41 1.60 17.96
CA GLY A 272 -2.41 2.66 17.83
C GLY A 272 -2.87 4.08 18.18
N PHE A 273 -4.10 4.29 18.69
CA PHE A 273 -4.68 5.61 19.00
C PHE A 273 -4.70 6.58 17.81
N GLN A 274 -5.00 6.07 16.62
CA GLN A 274 -5.14 6.89 15.41
C GLN A 274 -6.61 7.13 15.07
N ASN A 275 -6.89 8.24 14.39
CA ASN A 275 -8.16 8.44 13.72
C ASN A 275 -8.21 7.61 12.42
N PRO A 276 -9.38 7.09 12.03
CA PRO A 276 -9.53 6.47 10.72
C PRO A 276 -9.31 7.54 9.64
N PHE A 277 -8.43 7.25 8.69
CA PHE A 277 -8.16 8.17 7.59
C PHE A 277 -9.37 8.12 6.65
N THR A 278 -10.28 9.07 6.79
CA THR A 278 -11.57 9.05 6.10
C THR A 278 -11.70 10.20 5.12
N ASN A 279 -12.34 9.94 3.99
CA ASN A 279 -12.63 10.94 2.96
C ASN A 279 -14.11 10.89 2.60
N ILE A 280 -14.72 12.06 2.45
CA ILE A 280 -16.09 12.19 1.92
C ILE A 280 -16.08 13.11 0.71
N THR A 281 -16.79 12.72 -0.35
CA THR A 281 -17.03 13.63 -1.48
C THR A 281 -18.30 14.43 -1.23
N ILE A 282 -18.16 15.75 -1.22
CA ILE A 282 -19.25 16.71 -1.02
C ILE A 282 -19.81 17.11 -2.38
N ASP A 283 -21.11 16.92 -2.56
CA ASP A 283 -21.79 17.35 -3.76
C ASP A 283 -22.48 18.70 -3.53
N VAL A 284 -22.22 19.65 -4.42
CA VAL A 284 -22.88 20.97 -4.41
C VAL A 284 -24.24 20.92 -5.14
N LYS A 285 -24.38 20.01 -6.10
CA LYS A 285 -25.63 19.70 -6.80
C LYS A 285 -25.85 18.19 -6.75
N PRO A 286 -27.10 17.69 -6.82
CA PRO A 286 -27.37 16.26 -6.91
C PRO A 286 -26.46 15.58 -7.93
N SER A 287 -25.71 14.57 -7.47
CA SER A 287 -24.81 13.81 -8.33
C SER A 287 -25.56 13.26 -9.54
N PRO A 288 -25.11 13.48 -10.79
CA PRO A 288 -25.88 13.08 -11.96
C PRO A 288 -26.15 11.56 -12.03
N ASN A 289 -25.25 10.75 -11.46
CA ASN A 289 -25.43 9.30 -11.34
C ASN A 289 -26.70 8.93 -10.57
N PHE A 290 -27.08 9.74 -9.57
CA PHE A 290 -28.19 9.48 -8.66
C PHE A 290 -29.37 10.43 -8.85
N ALA A 291 -29.17 11.60 -9.46
CA ALA A 291 -30.17 12.67 -9.54
C ALA A 291 -31.56 12.19 -10.02
N LYS A 292 -31.59 11.28 -11.01
CA LYS A 292 -32.82 10.71 -11.57
C LYS A 292 -33.27 9.40 -10.93
N GLN A 293 -32.53 8.90 -9.94
CA GLN A 293 -32.85 7.66 -9.25
C GLN A 293 -33.79 7.93 -8.07
N PRO A 294 -34.67 6.96 -7.73
CA PRO A 294 -35.46 6.99 -6.51
C PRO A 294 -34.57 7.11 -5.27
N VAL A 295 -35.01 7.91 -4.31
CA VAL A 295 -34.36 7.98 -3.00
C VAL A 295 -34.47 6.65 -2.26
N ILE A 296 -33.42 6.27 -1.53
CA ILE A 296 -33.43 5.09 -0.65
C ILE A 296 -33.59 5.48 0.81
N ILE A 297 -34.68 5.03 1.44
CA ILE A 297 -34.91 5.11 2.89
C ILE A 297 -35.23 3.72 3.43
N GLY A 298 -34.54 3.28 4.49
CA GLY A 298 -34.74 1.96 5.07
C GLY A 298 -34.47 0.81 4.09
N GLY A 299 -33.58 1.02 3.12
CA GLY A 299 -33.23 0.06 2.07
C GLY A 299 -34.31 -0.10 1.00
N LYS A 300 -35.27 0.83 0.90
CA LYS A 300 -36.35 0.80 -0.08
C LYS A 300 -36.39 2.06 -0.93
N PRO A 301 -36.63 1.94 -2.25
CA PRO A 301 -36.89 3.10 -3.09
C PRO A 301 -38.17 3.81 -2.67
N GLN A 302 -38.17 5.13 -2.76
CA GLN A 302 -39.31 6.00 -2.51
C GLN A 302 -39.85 6.60 -3.83
N GLU A 303 -40.88 7.42 -3.76
CA GLU A 303 -41.49 8.04 -4.95
C GLU A 303 -40.65 9.20 -5.50
N GLU A 304 -40.04 9.99 -4.62
CA GLU A 304 -39.20 11.13 -4.99
C GLU A 304 -37.80 10.69 -5.46
N ILE A 305 -37.17 11.55 -6.26
CA ILE A 305 -35.83 11.33 -6.79
C ILE A 305 -34.80 12.24 -6.12
N TYR A 306 -33.52 11.88 -6.16
CA TYR A 306 -32.46 12.67 -5.51
C TYR A 306 -32.36 14.12 -6.01
N ALA A 307 -32.77 14.42 -7.24
CA ALA A 307 -32.80 15.78 -7.77
C ALA A 307 -33.74 16.72 -6.98
N ASP A 308 -34.73 16.19 -6.26
CA ASP A 308 -35.75 16.97 -5.56
C ASP A 308 -35.28 17.51 -4.19
N PHE A 309 -34.02 17.28 -3.80
CA PHE A 309 -33.51 17.50 -2.43
C PHE A 309 -32.39 18.55 -2.33
N GLN A 310 -32.29 19.48 -3.29
CA GLN A 310 -31.25 20.53 -3.27
C GLN A 310 -31.25 21.36 -1.97
N SER A 311 -32.43 21.72 -1.44
CA SER A 311 -32.53 22.47 -0.19
C SER A 311 -31.92 21.74 1.00
N GLU A 312 -32.15 20.44 1.10
CA GLU A 312 -31.62 19.58 2.15
C GLU A 312 -30.11 19.37 1.98
N MET A 313 -29.63 19.26 0.74
CA MET A 313 -28.19 19.22 0.45
C MET A 313 -27.48 20.49 0.89
N ASP A 314 -28.06 21.66 0.60
CA ASP A 314 -27.50 22.96 1.01
C ASP A 314 -27.45 23.07 2.54
N MET A 315 -28.51 22.69 3.24
CA MET A 315 -28.54 22.67 4.72
C MET A 315 -27.49 21.71 5.30
N LEU A 316 -27.34 20.52 4.71
CA LEU A 316 -26.37 19.51 5.14
C LEU A 316 -24.93 19.99 4.96
N ASN A 317 -24.61 20.55 3.78
CA ASN A 317 -23.29 21.10 3.47
C ASN A 317 -22.95 22.26 4.41
N LYS A 318 -23.89 23.18 4.63
CA LYS A 318 -23.73 24.31 5.54
C LYS A 318 -23.43 23.84 6.97
N ALA A 319 -24.23 22.90 7.49
CA ALA A 319 -24.06 22.34 8.82
C ALA A 319 -22.69 21.63 8.99
N LEU A 320 -22.25 20.90 7.96
CA LEU A 320 -20.94 20.24 7.94
C LEU A 320 -19.81 21.24 8.11
N TYR A 321 -19.73 22.27 7.27
CA TYR A 321 -18.64 23.24 7.32
C TYR A 321 -18.66 24.12 8.57
N GLU A 322 -19.85 24.50 9.05
CA GLU A 322 -19.97 25.20 10.35
C GLU A 322 -19.39 24.35 11.48
N CYS A 323 -19.77 23.06 11.59
CA CYS A 323 -19.22 22.19 12.63
C CYS A 323 -17.72 21.91 12.47
N MET A 324 -17.22 21.78 11.23
CA MET A 324 -15.79 21.62 10.98
C MET A 324 -14.97 22.83 11.45
N MET A 325 -15.50 24.04 11.27
CA MET A 325 -14.86 25.28 11.73
C MET A 325 -14.99 25.53 13.23
N GLU A 326 -16.11 25.16 13.84
CA GLU A 326 -16.31 25.23 15.29
C GLU A 326 -15.30 24.33 16.03
N GLY A 327 -15.04 23.15 15.48
CA GLY A 327 -14.00 22.25 15.96
C GLY A 327 -14.33 21.58 17.30
N ASP A 328 -13.28 21.15 17.99
CA ASP A 328 -13.36 20.47 19.28
C ASP A 328 -13.52 21.43 20.48
N ALA A 329 -13.54 20.89 21.70
CA ALA A 329 -13.66 21.68 22.94
C ALA A 329 -12.53 22.72 23.15
N LYS A 330 -11.44 22.65 22.39
CA LYS A 330 -10.33 23.60 22.39
C LYS A 330 -10.32 24.50 21.14
N GLY A 331 -11.34 24.43 20.30
CA GLY A 331 -11.44 25.17 19.03
C GLY A 331 -10.49 24.66 17.94
N ARG A 332 -9.98 23.42 18.05
CA ARG A 332 -9.17 22.80 17.00
C ARG A 332 -10.09 22.25 15.92
N PRO A 333 -9.85 22.54 14.62
CA PRO A 333 -10.74 22.11 13.55
C PRO A 333 -10.75 20.58 13.41
N PHE A 334 -11.84 20.05 12.88
CA PHE A 334 -11.88 18.63 12.49
C PHE A 334 -11.11 18.41 11.20
N HIS A 335 -10.10 17.54 11.25
CA HIS A 335 -9.31 17.17 10.07
C HIS A 335 -9.91 15.98 9.30
N PHE A 336 -10.80 15.21 9.93
CA PHE A 336 -11.47 14.05 9.33
C PHE A 336 -12.98 14.08 9.54
N PRO A 337 -13.77 13.49 8.62
CA PRO A 337 -13.34 13.05 7.29
C PRO A 337 -12.90 14.23 6.42
N ILE A 338 -11.91 14.02 5.55
CA ILE A 338 -11.42 15.06 4.64
C ILE A 338 -12.47 15.27 3.53
N PRO A 339 -13.04 16.48 3.41
CA PRO A 339 -13.97 16.81 2.35
C PRO A 339 -13.26 17.01 1.01
N THR A 340 -13.78 16.34 -0.02
CA THR A 340 -13.40 16.59 -1.42
C THR A 340 -14.56 17.23 -2.17
N VAL A 341 -14.30 18.37 -2.80
CA VAL A 341 -15.29 19.15 -3.54
C VAL A 341 -14.94 19.12 -5.04
N ASN A 342 -15.89 18.74 -5.87
CA ASN A 342 -15.73 18.75 -7.31
C ASN A 342 -16.02 20.16 -7.86
N ILE A 343 -15.06 20.75 -8.56
CA ILE A 343 -15.19 22.04 -9.23
C ILE A 343 -15.40 21.80 -10.72
N THR A 344 -16.61 22.06 -11.21
CA THR A 344 -17.02 21.92 -12.61
C THR A 344 -17.16 23.27 -13.30
N LYS A 345 -17.37 23.27 -14.62
CA LYS A 345 -17.58 24.50 -15.41
C LYS A 345 -18.82 25.28 -14.97
N ASP A 346 -19.83 24.59 -14.46
CA ASP A 346 -21.10 25.13 -13.99
C ASP A 346 -21.17 25.26 -12.45
N PHE A 347 -20.00 25.22 -11.78
CA PHE A 347 -19.92 25.37 -10.33
C PHE A 347 -20.53 26.71 -9.88
N PRO A 348 -21.44 26.72 -8.89
CA PRO A 348 -22.19 27.92 -8.54
C PRO A 348 -21.39 28.81 -7.58
N TRP A 349 -20.42 29.55 -8.13
CA TRP A 349 -19.49 30.40 -7.35
C TRP A 349 -20.17 31.43 -6.46
N ASP A 350 -21.31 31.97 -6.90
CA ASP A 350 -22.05 33.02 -6.19
C ASP A 350 -23.15 32.47 -5.26
N ASN A 351 -23.17 31.16 -4.96
CA ASN A 351 -24.15 30.58 -4.05
C ASN A 351 -23.76 30.87 -2.58
N PRO A 352 -24.54 31.67 -1.83
CA PRO A 352 -24.21 32.01 -0.45
C PRO A 352 -24.23 30.81 0.51
N ASN A 353 -24.89 29.70 0.14
CA ASN A 353 -24.85 28.47 0.93
C ASN A 353 -23.45 27.81 0.92
N LEU A 354 -22.55 28.23 0.03
CA LEU A 354 -21.17 27.77 -0.05
C LEU A 354 -20.17 28.67 0.70
N ASP A 355 -20.60 29.80 1.27
CA ASP A 355 -19.70 30.69 2.01
C ASP A 355 -18.94 29.95 3.13
N PRO A 356 -19.57 29.08 3.96
CA PRO A 356 -18.85 28.33 4.97
C PRO A 356 -17.80 27.37 4.40
N LEU A 357 -18.04 26.80 3.21
CA LEU A 357 -17.08 25.93 2.52
C LEU A 357 -15.81 26.72 2.17
N PHE A 358 -15.97 27.91 1.61
CA PHE A 358 -14.85 28.78 1.25
C PHE A 358 -14.15 29.35 2.48
N GLU A 359 -14.89 29.80 3.49
CA GLU A 359 -14.33 30.30 4.75
C GLU A 359 -13.48 29.23 5.43
N ALA A 360 -14.00 28.01 5.55
CA ALA A 360 -13.28 26.91 6.17
C ALA A 360 -12.02 26.53 5.38
N SER A 361 -12.08 26.58 4.03
CA SER A 361 -10.90 26.41 3.17
C SER A 361 -9.84 27.47 3.41
N ALA A 362 -10.25 28.73 3.46
CA ALA A 362 -9.36 29.87 3.64
C ALA A 362 -8.69 29.87 5.01
N LYS A 363 -9.44 29.48 6.05
CA LYS A 363 -8.97 29.51 7.44
C LYS A 363 -8.07 28.33 7.79
N TYR A 364 -8.37 27.14 7.29
CA TYR A 364 -7.74 25.90 7.76
C TYR A 364 -7.19 24.96 6.67
N GLY A 365 -7.44 25.24 5.39
CA GLY A 365 -6.98 24.37 4.30
C GLY A 365 -7.60 22.96 4.29
N ILE A 366 -8.79 22.80 4.88
CA ILE A 366 -9.43 21.50 5.09
C ILE A 366 -9.94 20.80 3.81
N ASN A 367 -10.22 21.55 2.74
CA ASN A 367 -10.83 20.99 1.52
C ASN A 367 -9.79 20.54 0.50
N TYR A 368 -10.07 19.40 -0.13
CA TYR A 368 -9.47 19.03 -1.42
C TYR A 368 -10.39 19.44 -2.55
N PHE A 369 -9.84 20.12 -3.56
CA PHE A 369 -10.58 20.53 -4.74
C PHE A 369 -10.20 19.66 -5.94
N ALA A 370 -11.17 18.89 -6.44
CA ALA A 370 -11.03 18.18 -7.69
C ALA A 370 -11.45 19.12 -8.83
N ASN A 371 -10.47 19.69 -9.52
CA ASN A 371 -10.69 20.63 -10.63
C ASN A 371 -10.99 19.88 -11.94
N TYR A 372 -12.19 20.10 -12.49
CA TYR A 372 -12.66 19.60 -13.79
C TYR A 372 -12.84 20.71 -14.84
N ILE A 373 -12.60 21.98 -14.52
CA ILE A 373 -12.80 23.12 -15.44
C ILE A 373 -11.96 22.95 -16.72
N ASN A 374 -10.69 22.60 -16.55
CA ASN A 374 -9.71 22.43 -17.62
C ASN A 374 -9.48 20.95 -17.97
N SER A 375 -10.36 20.07 -17.50
CA SER A 375 -10.30 18.65 -17.82
C SER A 375 -11.25 18.33 -18.96
N GLU A 376 -10.90 17.34 -19.77
CA GLU A 376 -11.87 16.71 -20.66
C GLU A 376 -12.81 15.77 -19.90
N MET A 377 -12.49 15.39 -18.66
CA MET A 377 -13.26 14.48 -17.79
C MET A 377 -14.35 15.20 -17.01
N ASP A 378 -15.48 14.53 -16.80
CA ASP A 378 -16.54 14.96 -15.88
C ASP A 378 -16.38 14.29 -14.49
N PRO A 379 -17.00 14.82 -13.41
CA PRO A 379 -16.97 14.17 -12.08
C PRO A 379 -17.54 12.73 -12.06
N GLU A 380 -18.34 12.39 -13.08
CA GLU A 380 -18.81 11.03 -13.28
C GLU A 380 -17.70 10.12 -13.82
N ASP A 381 -16.73 10.65 -14.55
CA ASP A 381 -15.64 9.90 -15.18
C ASP A 381 -14.47 9.62 -14.25
N ALA A 382 -14.33 10.40 -13.17
CA ALA A 382 -13.24 10.28 -12.21
C ALA A 382 -13.71 10.52 -10.77
N ARG A 383 -13.31 9.64 -9.84
CA ARG A 383 -13.54 9.85 -8.40
C ARG A 383 -12.25 9.68 -7.62
N SER A 384 -12.05 10.59 -6.67
CA SER A 384 -10.90 10.58 -5.76
C SER A 384 -11.13 9.58 -4.63
N MET A 385 -10.69 8.34 -4.83
CA MET A 385 -10.98 7.23 -3.89
C MET A 385 -9.89 7.02 -2.83
N CYS A 386 -8.93 7.94 -2.76
CA CYS A 386 -7.89 8.15 -1.75
C CYS A 386 -7.14 9.45 -2.14
N CYS A 387 -6.30 9.99 -1.25
CA CYS A 387 -5.63 11.31 -1.28
C CYS A 387 -5.23 11.91 -2.65
N ARG A 388 -4.94 11.11 -3.68
CA ARG A 388 -4.60 11.60 -5.03
C ARG A 388 -4.97 10.67 -6.19
N LEU A 389 -5.64 9.55 -5.94
CA LEU A 389 -5.97 8.57 -6.98
C LEU A 389 -7.14 9.09 -7.84
N ARG A 390 -6.88 9.40 -9.11
CA ARG A 390 -7.91 9.74 -10.10
C ARG A 390 -8.11 8.59 -11.08
N LEU A 391 -9.38 8.25 -11.29
CA LEU A 391 -9.82 7.20 -12.21
C LEU A 391 -10.18 7.84 -13.55
N ASP A 392 -9.78 7.28 -14.68
CA ASP A 392 -10.41 7.63 -15.97
C ASP A 392 -11.32 6.48 -16.40
N LYS A 393 -12.63 6.69 -16.34
CA LYS A 393 -13.62 5.68 -16.75
C LYS A 393 -13.64 5.42 -18.26
N ARG A 394 -13.13 6.33 -19.10
CA ARG A 394 -13.19 6.19 -20.57
C ARG A 394 -12.23 5.12 -21.08
N GLU A 395 -11.06 4.99 -20.46
CA GLU A 395 -10.15 3.86 -20.75
C GLU A 395 -10.64 2.53 -20.15
N LEU A 396 -11.39 2.61 -19.06
CA LEU A 396 -12.11 1.50 -18.41
C LEU A 396 -13.28 0.97 -19.25
N TYR A 397 -13.85 1.80 -20.14
CA TYR A 397 -15.02 1.47 -20.97
C TYR A 397 -14.76 0.39 -22.02
N ASN A 398 -13.50 -0.01 -22.25
CA ASN A 398 -13.20 -1.15 -23.13
C ASN A 398 -13.30 -2.53 -22.47
N ARG A 399 -13.45 -2.62 -21.14
CA ARG A 399 -13.63 -3.92 -20.45
C ARG A 399 -14.53 -3.74 -19.22
N GLY A 400 -15.84 -3.86 -19.49
CA GLY A 400 -16.95 -3.62 -18.56
C GLY A 400 -16.72 -4.09 -17.12
N GLY A 401 -17.10 -3.23 -16.18
CA GLY A 401 -17.02 -3.54 -14.76
C GLY A 401 -17.62 -2.49 -13.81
N GLY A 402 -18.56 -1.68 -14.30
CA GLY A 402 -19.61 -1.18 -13.44
C GLY A 402 -20.74 -2.21 -13.52
N GLY A 403 -21.28 -2.63 -12.37
CA GLY A 403 -22.61 -3.25 -12.41
C GLY A 403 -23.63 -2.25 -12.96
N LEU A 404 -24.91 -2.55 -12.81
CA LEU A 404 -26.02 -1.65 -13.15
C LEU A 404 -25.93 -0.24 -12.53
N PHE A 405 -24.96 -0.01 -11.62
CA PHE A 405 -24.64 1.25 -10.93
C PHE A 405 -23.10 1.45 -10.98
N GLY A 406 -22.67 2.67 -11.34
CA GLY A 406 -21.38 2.96 -11.97
C GLY A 406 -20.09 2.50 -11.28
N ALA A 407 -19.08 2.18 -12.09
CA ALA A 407 -17.73 1.73 -11.72
C ALA A 407 -16.87 2.73 -10.91
N GLY A 408 -17.45 3.83 -10.43
CA GLY A 408 -16.73 4.88 -9.70
C GLY A 408 -16.67 4.65 -8.20
N ALA A 409 -17.51 3.76 -7.66
CA ALA A 409 -17.49 3.29 -6.27
C ALA A 409 -16.94 1.84 -6.21
N LEU A 410 -16.42 1.37 -5.07
CA LEU A 410 -15.79 0.04 -4.89
C LEU A 410 -14.47 -0.14 -5.67
N THR A 411 -13.54 0.78 -5.46
CA THR A 411 -12.19 0.80 -6.05
C THR A 411 -11.20 1.37 -5.03
N GLY A 412 -9.92 1.46 -5.37
CA GLY A 412 -8.85 1.85 -4.47
C GLY A 412 -7.51 1.39 -5.02
N SER A 413 -6.53 1.19 -4.15
CA SER A 413 -5.23 0.66 -4.52
C SER A 413 -4.90 -0.61 -3.73
N ILE A 414 -4.44 -1.64 -4.43
CA ILE A 414 -3.95 -2.87 -3.82
C ILE A 414 -2.66 -2.62 -3.02
N GLY A 415 -1.88 -1.63 -3.45
CA GLY A 415 -0.56 -1.31 -2.95
C GLY A 415 0.06 -0.16 -3.74
N VAL A 416 0.91 0.60 -3.07
CA VAL A 416 1.74 1.65 -3.68
C VAL A 416 3.20 1.25 -3.55
N VAL A 417 3.95 1.34 -4.65
CA VAL A 417 5.40 1.13 -4.67
C VAL A 417 6.08 2.34 -5.30
N THR A 418 6.85 3.09 -4.51
CA THR A 418 7.45 4.36 -4.92
C THR A 418 8.90 4.18 -5.35
N ILE A 419 9.19 4.59 -6.57
CA ILE A 419 10.53 4.53 -7.17
C ILE A 419 11.39 5.69 -6.65
N ASN A 420 12.62 5.38 -6.26
CA ASN A 420 13.64 6.38 -5.92
C ASN A 420 14.27 6.93 -7.22
N LEU A 421 13.67 7.96 -7.80
CA LEU A 421 14.21 8.59 -9.01
C LEU A 421 15.58 9.27 -8.80
N PRO A 422 15.86 9.95 -7.66
CA PRO A 422 17.19 10.50 -7.39
C PRO A 422 18.31 9.49 -7.55
N ARG A 423 18.12 8.27 -7.03
CA ARG A 423 19.04 7.13 -7.18
C ARG A 423 19.30 6.79 -8.63
N ILE A 424 18.25 6.69 -9.45
CA ILE A 424 18.37 6.37 -10.88
C ILE A 424 19.15 7.47 -11.61
N GLY A 425 18.85 8.73 -11.31
CA GLY A 425 19.56 9.87 -11.89
C GLY A 425 21.04 9.85 -11.57
N TYR A 426 21.40 9.54 -10.32
CA TYR A 426 22.78 9.51 -9.83
C TYR A 426 23.63 8.38 -10.44
N ILE A 427 23.08 7.16 -10.53
CA ILE A 427 23.84 5.99 -11.03
C ILE A 427 23.98 5.96 -12.55
N SER A 428 23.12 6.66 -13.27
CA SER A 428 23.06 6.58 -14.73
C SER A 428 24.07 7.51 -15.38
N LYS A 429 24.82 7.01 -16.36
CA LYS A 429 25.85 7.80 -17.09
C LYS A 429 25.39 8.23 -18.47
N THR A 430 24.50 7.46 -19.07
CA THR A 430 23.87 7.78 -20.35
C THR A 430 22.36 7.72 -20.23
N LYS A 431 21.67 8.36 -21.17
CA LYS A 431 20.20 8.32 -21.26
C LYS A 431 19.68 6.90 -21.47
N LYS A 432 20.42 6.06 -22.21
CA LYS A 432 20.09 4.65 -22.38
C LYS A 432 20.17 3.90 -21.05
N ASP A 433 21.21 4.14 -20.26
CA ASP A 433 21.35 3.52 -18.93
C ASP A 433 20.23 3.96 -17.99
N PHE A 434 19.86 5.24 -18.04
CA PHE A 434 18.75 5.80 -17.27
C PHE A 434 17.45 5.03 -17.50
N PHE A 435 17.02 4.91 -18.75
CA PHE A 435 15.77 4.21 -19.07
C PHE A 435 15.86 2.70 -18.81
N ASN A 436 17.02 2.06 -19.02
CA ASN A 436 17.21 0.66 -18.66
C ASN A 436 17.07 0.42 -17.14
N ASN A 437 17.65 1.31 -16.32
CA ASN A 437 17.53 1.25 -14.87
C ASN A 437 16.07 1.50 -14.43
N LEU A 438 15.41 2.48 -15.04
CA LEU A 438 14.01 2.79 -14.75
C LEU A 438 13.09 1.60 -15.06
N VAL A 439 13.23 0.95 -16.22
CA VAL A 439 12.44 -0.24 -16.57
C VAL A 439 12.66 -1.36 -15.57
N LYS A 440 13.92 -1.65 -15.26
CA LYS A 440 14.26 -2.72 -14.31
C LYS A 440 13.57 -2.52 -12.96
N ILE A 441 13.55 -1.28 -12.46
CA ILE A 441 12.87 -0.96 -11.20
C ILE A 441 11.35 -1.01 -11.35
N MET A 442 10.79 -0.48 -12.44
CA MET A 442 9.35 -0.54 -12.70
C MET A 442 8.84 -1.99 -12.81
N ASP A 443 9.62 -2.89 -13.42
CA ASP A 443 9.29 -4.31 -13.55
C ASP A 443 9.21 -4.99 -12.17
N LEU A 444 10.16 -4.69 -11.27
CA LEU A 444 10.13 -5.19 -9.89
C LEU A 444 8.96 -4.60 -9.09
N CYS A 445 8.63 -3.32 -9.30
CA CYS A 445 7.45 -2.70 -8.69
C CYS A 445 6.18 -3.42 -9.12
N LYS A 446 6.01 -3.65 -10.44
CA LYS A 446 4.89 -4.41 -11.00
C LYS A 446 4.81 -5.81 -10.39
N GLU A 447 5.92 -6.57 -10.39
CA GLU A 447 5.94 -7.93 -9.83
C GLU A 447 5.51 -7.94 -8.36
N SER A 448 6.00 -6.99 -7.55
CA SER A 448 5.62 -6.91 -6.13
C SER A 448 4.13 -6.63 -5.94
N LEU A 449 3.53 -5.76 -6.76
CA LEU A 449 2.10 -5.44 -6.71
C LEU A 449 1.23 -6.63 -7.12
N GLU A 450 1.64 -7.38 -8.15
CA GLU A 450 0.92 -8.56 -8.60
C GLU A 450 0.99 -9.71 -7.60
N ILE A 451 2.14 -9.91 -6.94
CA ILE A 451 2.29 -10.86 -5.83
C ILE A 451 1.36 -10.45 -4.68
N LYS A 452 1.38 -9.18 -4.27
CA LYS A 452 0.50 -8.66 -3.21
C LYS A 452 -0.96 -8.91 -3.54
N ARG A 453 -1.39 -8.57 -4.77
CA ARG A 453 -2.76 -8.79 -5.25
C ARG A 453 -3.20 -10.24 -5.11
N LYS A 454 -2.38 -11.18 -5.59
CA LYS A 454 -2.68 -12.61 -5.51
C LYS A 454 -2.84 -13.08 -4.07
N VAL A 455 -1.91 -12.71 -3.19
CA VAL A 455 -1.95 -13.09 -1.76
C VAL A 455 -3.22 -12.55 -1.09
N LEU A 456 -3.56 -11.29 -1.31
CA LEU A 456 -4.72 -10.67 -0.68
C LEU A 456 -6.04 -11.24 -1.23
N GLU A 457 -6.12 -11.56 -2.52
CA GLU A 457 -7.29 -12.23 -3.10
C GLU A 457 -7.47 -13.64 -2.51
N ASP A 458 -6.39 -14.41 -2.34
CA ASP A 458 -6.44 -15.73 -1.70
C ASP A 458 -6.89 -15.66 -0.23
N LEU A 459 -6.47 -14.61 0.50
CA LEU A 459 -6.89 -14.36 1.88
C LEU A 459 -8.35 -13.90 1.98
N MET A 460 -8.82 -13.14 0.98
CA MET A 460 -10.22 -12.76 0.85
C MET A 460 -11.12 -14.00 0.68
N GLU A 461 -10.73 -14.95 -0.16
CA GLU A 461 -11.48 -16.19 -0.35
C GLU A 461 -11.53 -17.05 0.91
N LYS A 462 -10.43 -17.08 1.68
CA LYS A 462 -10.35 -17.74 2.99
C LYS A 462 -11.17 -17.04 4.08
N GLY A 463 -11.67 -15.83 3.81
CA GLY A 463 -12.52 -15.07 4.73
C GLY A 463 -11.76 -14.25 5.77
N LEU A 464 -10.50 -13.87 5.51
CA LEU A 464 -9.72 -13.01 6.42
C LEU A 464 -10.30 -11.58 6.54
N TYR A 465 -10.98 -11.09 5.49
CA TYR A 465 -11.58 -9.76 5.43
C TYR A 465 -13.12 -9.86 5.30
N PRO A 466 -13.84 -10.33 6.33
CA PRO A 466 -15.27 -10.64 6.23
C PRO A 466 -16.12 -9.46 5.74
N TYR A 467 -15.84 -8.22 6.16
CA TYR A 467 -16.66 -7.07 5.77
C TYR A 467 -16.35 -6.64 4.33
N SER A 468 -15.07 -6.45 4.00
CA SER A 468 -14.63 -6.13 2.64
C SER A 468 -15.10 -7.18 1.64
N ARG A 469 -15.06 -8.47 2.02
CA ARG A 469 -15.59 -9.57 1.21
C ARG A 469 -17.06 -9.37 0.87
N PHE A 470 -17.87 -8.97 1.85
CA PHE A 470 -19.31 -8.77 1.69
C PHE A 470 -19.62 -7.60 0.74
N TYR A 471 -18.99 -6.44 0.95
CA TYR A 471 -19.25 -5.25 0.13
C TYR A 471 -18.58 -5.30 -1.25
N LEU A 472 -17.54 -6.13 -1.45
CA LEU A 472 -16.91 -6.35 -2.76
C LEU A 472 -17.47 -7.55 -3.54
N GLN A 473 -18.57 -8.18 -3.09
CA GLN A 473 -19.20 -9.28 -3.84
C GLN A 473 -19.65 -8.87 -5.24
N GLY A 474 -20.08 -7.62 -5.41
CA GLY A 474 -20.45 -7.07 -6.72
C GLY A 474 -19.27 -7.10 -7.69
N ALA A 475 -18.09 -6.62 -7.25
CA ALA A 475 -16.86 -6.67 -8.03
C ALA A 475 -16.44 -8.11 -8.33
N LYS A 476 -16.54 -9.03 -7.35
CA LYS A 476 -16.26 -10.46 -7.57
C LYS A 476 -17.13 -11.07 -8.66
N LYS A 477 -18.44 -10.75 -8.67
CA LYS A 477 -19.38 -11.27 -9.66
C LYS A 477 -19.11 -10.73 -11.06
N THR A 478 -18.72 -9.47 -11.20
CA THR A 478 -18.49 -8.84 -12.51
C THR A 478 -17.09 -9.07 -13.08
N ARG A 479 -16.07 -9.08 -12.23
CA ARG A 479 -14.65 -9.21 -12.62
C ARG A 479 -14.02 -10.58 -12.36
N GLY A 480 -14.74 -11.47 -11.67
CA GLY A 480 -14.18 -12.74 -11.18
C GLY A 480 -13.20 -12.59 -10.01
N ARG A 481 -12.95 -11.37 -9.53
CA ARG A 481 -12.03 -11.04 -8.42
C ARG A 481 -12.61 -9.93 -7.53
N TYR A 482 -12.40 -9.98 -6.21
CA TYR A 482 -12.89 -8.96 -5.27
C TYR A 482 -12.17 -7.64 -5.50
N TYR A 483 -10.85 -7.66 -5.66
CA TYR A 483 -10.04 -6.47 -5.93
C TYR A 483 -9.89 -6.17 -7.43
N GLY A 484 -10.80 -6.66 -8.28
CA GLY A 484 -10.73 -6.48 -9.73
C GLY A 484 -10.81 -5.03 -10.20
N ASN A 485 -11.31 -4.13 -9.35
CA ASN A 485 -11.39 -2.68 -9.62
C ASN A 485 -10.27 -1.88 -8.95
N HIS A 486 -9.40 -2.50 -8.15
CA HIS A 486 -8.30 -1.81 -7.44
C HIS A 486 -7.07 -1.67 -8.32
N PHE A 487 -6.42 -0.52 -8.26
CA PHE A 487 -5.21 -0.20 -9.00
C PHE A 487 -3.97 -0.81 -8.36
N SER A 488 -3.02 -1.20 -9.20
CA SER A 488 -1.63 -1.44 -8.86
C SER A 488 -0.88 -0.11 -9.05
N THR A 489 -0.55 0.58 -7.96
CA THR A 489 -0.03 1.95 -8.03
C THR A 489 1.50 1.95 -8.03
N ILE A 490 2.09 2.49 -9.11
CA ILE A 490 3.53 2.79 -9.15
C ILE A 490 3.69 4.28 -8.84
N GLY A 491 4.40 4.56 -7.76
CA GLY A 491 4.70 5.90 -7.30
C GLY A 491 6.07 6.40 -7.75
N LEU A 492 6.28 7.70 -7.70
CA LEU A 492 7.60 8.32 -7.87
C LEU A 492 7.82 9.43 -6.85
N VAL A 493 9.08 9.66 -6.50
CA VAL A 493 9.52 10.77 -5.64
C VAL A 493 10.87 11.32 -6.13
N GLY A 494 11.15 12.59 -5.85
CA GLY A 494 12.45 13.21 -6.09
C GLY A 494 12.77 13.46 -7.57
N MET A 495 11.77 13.81 -8.38
CA MET A 495 11.98 14.11 -9.81
C MET A 495 12.97 15.27 -9.99
N ASN A 496 12.91 16.31 -9.16
CA ASN A 496 13.82 17.44 -9.25
C ASN A 496 15.29 17.03 -9.00
N GLU A 497 15.53 16.30 -7.92
CA GLU A 497 16.86 15.81 -7.53
C GLU A 497 17.39 14.78 -8.53
N CYS A 498 16.51 13.98 -9.13
CA CYS A 498 16.85 13.08 -10.23
C CYS A 498 17.47 13.84 -11.42
N LEU A 499 16.90 14.98 -11.81
CA LEU A 499 17.42 15.80 -12.90
C LEU A 499 18.74 16.46 -12.52
N LEU A 500 18.83 17.00 -11.31
CA LEU A 500 20.08 17.60 -10.80
C LEU A 500 21.23 16.59 -10.82
N ASN A 501 20.95 15.34 -10.40
CA ASN A 501 21.95 14.27 -10.40
C ASN A 501 22.35 13.81 -11.81
N PHE A 502 21.42 13.82 -12.77
CA PHE A 502 21.66 13.22 -14.09
C PHE A 502 22.12 14.22 -15.16
N ILE A 503 21.45 15.38 -15.25
CA ILE A 503 21.72 16.40 -16.27
C ILE A 503 22.27 17.71 -15.69
N GLY A 504 22.30 17.88 -14.36
CA GLY A 504 22.79 19.11 -13.72
C GLY A 504 21.84 20.30 -13.80
N GLU A 505 20.59 20.08 -14.20
CA GLU A 505 19.55 21.12 -14.29
C GLU A 505 18.30 20.72 -13.48
N ASP A 506 17.58 21.71 -12.95
CA ASP A 506 16.36 21.50 -12.16
C ASP A 506 15.09 21.35 -13.04
N ILE A 507 13.95 21.06 -12.39
CA ILE A 507 12.65 20.91 -13.06
C ILE A 507 12.09 22.23 -13.64
N GLY A 508 12.61 23.38 -13.24
CA GLY A 508 12.22 24.70 -13.72
C GLY A 508 12.82 25.03 -15.09
N SER A 509 13.99 24.47 -15.39
CA SER A 509 14.71 24.68 -16.66
C SER A 509 13.97 24.15 -17.90
N ARG A 510 14.26 24.70 -19.08
CA ARG A 510 13.68 24.22 -20.35
C ARG A 510 14.14 22.79 -20.68
N CYS A 511 15.41 22.47 -20.37
CA CYS A 511 15.97 21.14 -20.58
C CYS A 511 15.34 20.12 -19.61
N GLY A 512 15.28 20.46 -18.32
CA GLY A 512 14.66 19.65 -17.27
C GLY A 512 13.20 19.35 -17.55
N ARG A 513 12.37 20.36 -17.89
CA ARG A 513 10.96 20.13 -18.26
C ARG A 513 10.79 19.17 -19.42
N ARG A 514 11.62 19.30 -20.46
CA ARG A 514 11.59 18.40 -21.62
C ARG A 514 11.91 16.97 -21.20
N PHE A 515 12.93 16.78 -20.36
CA PHE A 515 13.33 15.45 -19.92
C PHE A 515 12.32 14.83 -18.94
N VAL A 516 11.71 15.62 -18.05
CA VAL A 516 10.59 15.16 -17.20
C VAL A 516 9.43 14.64 -18.02
N LEU A 517 9.00 15.38 -19.04
CA LEU A 517 7.92 14.93 -19.92
C LEU A 517 8.27 13.62 -20.62
N GLU A 518 9.53 13.45 -21.01
CA GLU A 518 10.01 12.20 -21.60
C GLU A 518 9.97 11.03 -20.59
N ILE A 519 10.43 11.23 -19.36
CA ILE A 519 10.35 10.23 -18.29
C ILE A 519 8.89 9.88 -17.99
N MET A 520 8.01 10.87 -17.85
CA MET A 520 6.60 10.65 -17.53
C MET A 520 5.87 9.91 -18.66
N ASN A 521 6.16 10.25 -19.92
CA ASN A 521 5.61 9.53 -21.08
C ASN A 521 6.09 8.09 -21.11
N PHE A 522 7.38 7.86 -20.89
CA PHE A 522 7.97 6.53 -20.81
C PHE A 522 7.32 5.67 -19.72
N MET A 523 7.18 6.20 -18.51
CA MET A 523 6.54 5.50 -17.41
C MET A 523 5.07 5.18 -17.74
N ARG A 524 4.33 6.14 -18.31
CA ARG A 524 2.94 5.94 -18.73
C ARG A 524 2.80 4.83 -19.77
N GLU A 525 3.63 4.83 -20.82
CA GLU A 525 3.64 3.79 -21.85
C GLU A 525 3.90 2.41 -21.24
N ARG A 526 4.85 2.32 -20.30
CA ARG A 526 5.14 1.07 -19.60
C ARG A 526 3.99 0.59 -18.72
N LEU A 527 3.26 1.48 -18.06
CA LEU A 527 2.04 1.12 -17.32
C LEU A 527 0.95 0.56 -18.24
N VAL A 528 0.78 1.14 -19.43
CA VAL A 528 -0.18 0.63 -20.44
C VAL A 528 0.19 -0.79 -20.87
N GLU A 529 1.48 -1.09 -21.02
CA GLU A 529 1.95 -2.46 -21.30
C GLU A 529 1.61 -3.42 -20.16
N TYR A 530 1.84 -3.02 -18.90
CA TYR A 530 1.48 -3.85 -17.74
C TYR A 530 -0.02 -4.11 -17.66
N GLN A 531 -0.87 -3.11 -17.93
CA GLN A 531 -2.33 -3.29 -17.97
C GLN A 531 -2.75 -4.32 -19.03
N LYS A 532 -2.12 -4.30 -20.20
CA LYS A 532 -2.39 -5.29 -21.27
C LYS A 532 -1.93 -6.68 -20.88
N GLU A 533 -0.80 -6.79 -20.18
CA GLU A 533 -0.20 -8.07 -19.80
C GLU A 533 -0.95 -8.76 -18.64
N THR A 534 -1.29 -8.01 -17.60
CA THR A 534 -1.87 -8.59 -16.36
C THR A 534 -3.38 -8.46 -16.28
N GLU A 535 -3.98 -7.65 -17.15
CA GLU A 535 -5.40 -7.28 -17.17
C GLU A 535 -5.87 -6.55 -15.89
N ASN A 536 -4.93 -6.12 -15.03
CA ASN A 536 -5.20 -5.31 -13.86
C ASN A 536 -4.96 -3.82 -14.16
N PHE A 537 -5.64 -2.94 -13.44
CA PHE A 537 -5.45 -1.49 -13.57
C PHE A 537 -4.13 -1.04 -12.94
N TYR A 538 -3.44 -0.10 -13.60
CA TYR A 538 -2.26 0.57 -13.07
C TYR A 538 -2.45 2.07 -13.15
N ASN A 539 -1.90 2.78 -12.17
CA ASN A 539 -1.79 4.23 -12.22
C ASN A 539 -0.40 4.67 -11.80
N LEU A 540 -0.06 5.88 -12.23
CA LEU A 540 1.13 6.59 -11.79
C LEU A 540 0.73 7.58 -10.70
N GLU A 541 1.52 7.64 -9.63
CA GLU A 541 1.26 8.56 -8.53
C GLU A 541 2.50 9.38 -8.16
N ALA A 542 2.32 10.69 -8.00
CA ALA A 542 3.26 11.51 -7.26
C ALA A 542 3.02 11.26 -5.77
N THR A 543 3.74 10.29 -5.22
CA THR A 543 3.52 9.82 -3.85
C THR A 543 3.73 10.96 -2.85
N PRO A 544 2.85 11.18 -1.85
CA PRO A 544 3.06 12.19 -0.82
C PRO A 544 4.41 12.05 -0.10
N ALA A 545 4.83 10.80 0.14
CA ALA A 545 6.16 10.43 0.59
C ALA A 545 6.64 11.13 1.87
N GLU A 546 5.72 11.42 2.80
CA GLU A 546 5.94 12.18 4.05
C GLU A 546 7.23 11.78 4.76
N SER A 547 7.43 10.48 4.99
CA SER A 547 8.65 9.93 5.56
C SER A 547 9.53 9.18 4.56
N THR A 548 8.91 8.69 3.47
CA THR A 548 9.60 7.91 2.44
C THR A 548 10.69 8.73 1.76
N ALA A 549 10.44 10.02 1.48
CA ALA A 549 11.43 10.89 0.86
C ALA A 549 12.71 10.99 1.71
N TYR A 550 12.54 11.19 3.02
CA TYR A 550 13.66 11.26 3.96
C TYR A 550 14.41 9.92 4.08
N ARG A 551 13.66 8.81 4.26
CA ARG A 551 14.24 7.46 4.40
C ARG A 551 15.06 7.05 3.18
N LEU A 552 14.57 7.34 1.97
CA LEU A 552 15.30 7.04 0.73
C LEU A 552 16.57 7.89 0.61
N CYS A 553 16.51 9.18 0.95
CA CYS A 553 17.67 10.06 0.98
C CYS A 553 18.76 9.55 1.94
N LEU A 554 18.39 9.12 3.15
CA LEU A 554 19.36 8.55 4.10
C LEU A 554 20.04 7.29 3.53
N LYS A 555 19.28 6.39 2.91
CA LYS A 555 19.84 5.19 2.26
C LYS A 555 20.74 5.49 1.07
N ASP A 556 20.44 6.57 0.35
CA ASP A 556 21.28 7.06 -0.73
C ASP A 556 22.61 7.56 -0.17
N LYS A 557 22.59 8.40 0.88
CA LYS A 557 23.78 8.92 1.56
C LYS A 557 24.62 7.85 2.27
N GLU A 558 24.00 6.79 2.79
CA GLU A 558 24.75 5.66 3.37
C GLU A 558 25.52 4.87 2.31
N LYS A 559 24.98 4.82 1.08
CA LYS A 559 25.53 4.01 -0.02
C LYS A 559 26.46 4.80 -0.93
N TYR A 560 26.31 6.12 -1.02
CA TYR A 560 27.15 7.03 -1.77
C TYR A 560 27.60 8.16 -0.84
N SER A 561 28.92 8.29 -0.69
CA SER A 561 29.55 9.14 0.33
C SER A 561 29.79 10.58 -0.12
N ASP A 562 29.71 10.84 -1.42
CA ASP A 562 29.71 12.15 -2.07
C ASP A 562 28.31 12.77 -2.06
#